data_AF-A0A2V7W365-F1
#
_entry.id   AF-A0A2V7W365-F1
#
_cell.length_a   1.000
_cell.length_b   1.000
_cell.length_c   1.000
_cell.angle_alpha   90.00
_cell.angle_beta   90.00
_cell.angle_gamma   90.00
#
_symmetry.space_group_name_H-M   'P 1'
#
loop_
_entity.id
_entity.type
_entity.pdbx_description
1 polymer ?
#
loop_
_entity_poly.entity_id
_entity_poly.type
_entity_poly.pdbx_seq_one_letter_code
_entity_poly.pdbx_strand_id
1 'polypeptide(L)'
;MATTADFVGTWYFRGYPAKPCTIRLASATRLHVRDEWGKEFDARVDGSAIIAENQPGYPTGVITSDLQTIQWSNGEPWKRTHS
;
A
#
# COMPACT_ATOMS: atom_id res chain seq x y z
N MET A 1 2.21 -10.65 -13.21
CA MET A 1 1.23 -10.34 -12.14
C MET A 1 2.02 -9.72 -11.00
N ALA A 2 1.49 -8.71 -10.33
CA ALA A 2 2.13 -8.18 -9.13
C ALA A 2 2.15 -9.28 -8.05
N THR A 3 3.19 -9.26 -7.25
CA THR A 3 3.43 -10.16 -6.13
C THR A 3 3.39 -9.36 -4.84
N THR A 4 3.25 -10.05 -3.72
CA THR A 4 3.28 -9.43 -2.39
C THR A 4 4.55 -8.58 -2.18
N ALA A 5 5.69 -9.01 -2.74
CA ALA A 5 6.95 -8.29 -2.65
C ALA A 5 6.95 -6.94 -3.39
N ASP A 6 6.15 -6.78 -4.44
CA ASP A 6 6.09 -5.53 -5.23
C ASP A 6 5.49 -4.36 -4.43
N PHE A 7 4.69 -4.67 -3.40
CA PHE A 7 4.13 -3.69 -2.49
C PHE A 7 5.07 -3.34 -1.33
N VAL A 8 6.02 -4.21 -0.99
CA VAL A 8 6.88 -4.02 0.17
C VAL A 8 7.85 -2.86 -0.05
N GLY A 9 7.97 -2.00 0.96
CA GLY A 9 8.86 -0.85 0.94
C GLY A 9 8.27 0.38 1.61
N THR A 10 8.98 1.49 1.44
CA THR A 10 8.49 2.81 1.82
C THR A 10 7.76 3.43 0.65
N TRP A 11 6.59 3.97 0.94
CA TRP A 11 5.75 4.73 0.05
C TRP A 11 5.52 6.11 0.63
N TYR A 12 5.00 7.04 -0.16
CA TYR A 12 4.73 8.40 0.26
C TYR A 12 3.33 8.81 -0.14
N PHE A 13 2.55 9.29 0.82
CA PHE A 13 1.20 9.78 0.58
C PHE A 13 1.23 10.92 -0.44
N ARG A 14 0.58 10.74 -1.58
CA ARG A 14 0.63 11.62 -2.78
C ARG A 14 2.04 11.94 -3.28
N GLY A 15 3.05 11.22 -2.85
CA GLY A 15 4.47 11.54 -3.11
C GLY A 15 5.10 12.52 -2.12
N TYR A 16 4.41 12.92 -1.05
CA TYR A 16 4.95 13.84 -0.05
C TYR A 16 5.99 13.17 0.87
N PRO A 17 7.26 13.62 0.85
CA PRO A 17 8.34 13.02 1.64
C PRO A 17 8.09 13.00 3.15
N ALA A 18 7.41 14.04 3.63
CA ALA A 18 7.10 14.24 5.05
C ALA A 18 5.96 13.32 5.55
N LYS A 19 5.35 12.53 4.66
CA LYS A 19 4.24 11.62 4.97
C LYS A 19 4.57 10.20 4.47
N PRO A 20 5.54 9.52 5.10
CA PRO A 20 5.90 8.16 4.74
C PRO A 20 4.80 7.18 5.16
N CYS A 21 4.49 6.25 4.27
CA CYS A 21 3.70 5.06 4.52
C CYS A 21 4.63 3.84 4.36
N THR A 22 4.46 2.79 5.15
CA THR A 22 5.33 1.61 5.05
C THR A 22 4.53 0.34 4.88
N ILE A 23 4.96 -0.49 3.95
CA ILE A 23 4.38 -1.82 3.72
C ILE A 23 5.48 -2.85 4.00
N ARG A 24 5.20 -3.79 4.88
CA ARG A 24 6.10 -4.87 5.26
C ARG A 24 5.45 -6.21 4.97
N LEU A 25 6.28 -7.21 4.68
CA LEU A 25 5.79 -8.58 4.52
C LEU A 25 5.41 -9.16 5.89
N ALA A 26 4.19 -9.67 6.01
CA ALA A 26 3.76 -10.44 7.18
C ALA A 26 3.83 -11.95 6.89
N SER A 27 3.45 -12.36 5.69
CA SER A 27 3.59 -13.73 5.17
C SER A 27 3.60 -13.72 3.64
N ALA A 28 3.67 -14.88 2.98
CA ALA A 28 3.73 -14.97 1.51
C ALA A 28 2.61 -14.19 0.77
N THR A 29 1.43 -14.07 1.37
CA THR A 29 0.26 -13.39 0.76
C THR A 29 -0.28 -12.24 1.62
N ARG A 30 0.34 -11.97 2.77
CA ARG A 30 -0.10 -10.93 3.71
C ARG A 30 0.94 -9.85 3.90
N LEU A 31 0.44 -8.65 4.06
CA LEU A 31 1.17 -7.43 4.29
C LEU A 31 0.76 -6.82 5.62
N HIS A 32 1.73 -6.20 6.28
CA HIS A 32 1.48 -5.27 7.36
C HIS A 32 1.70 -3.86 6.84
N VAL A 33 0.67 -3.02 6.89
CA VAL A 33 0.65 -1.68 6.29
C VAL A 33 0.55 -0.64 7.39
N ARG A 34 1.36 0.41 7.28
CA ARG A 34 1.29 1.62 8.09
C ARG A 34 1.03 2.83 7.20
N ASP A 35 -0.03 3.57 7.47
CA ASP A 35 -0.42 4.76 6.71
C ASP A 35 0.34 6.03 7.15
N GLU A 36 0.05 7.16 6.49
CA GLU A 36 0.67 8.45 6.74
C GLU A 36 0.33 9.07 8.10
N TRP A 37 -0.74 8.60 8.76
CA TRP A 37 -1.11 9.00 10.11
C TRP A 37 -0.51 8.05 11.16
N GLY A 38 0.23 7.04 10.73
CA GLY A 38 0.84 6.04 11.57
C GLY A 38 -0.12 4.95 12.06
N LYS A 39 -1.31 4.83 11.48
CA LYS A 39 -2.22 3.71 11.76
C LYS A 39 -1.71 2.47 11.04
N GLU A 40 -1.81 1.34 11.71
CA GLU A 40 -1.34 0.05 11.22
C GLU A 40 -2.52 -0.90 10.99
N PHE A 41 -2.46 -1.68 9.91
CA PHE A 41 -3.43 -2.72 9.59
C PHE A 41 -2.80 -3.84 8.79
N ASP A 42 -3.35 -5.04 8.93
CA ASP A 42 -2.99 -6.18 8.09
C ASP A 42 -3.80 -6.16 6.81
N ALA A 43 -3.20 -6.64 5.72
CA ALA A 43 -3.85 -6.70 4.42
C ALA A 43 -3.44 -7.95 3.66
N ARG A 44 -4.33 -8.44 2.79
CA ARG A 44 -4.04 -9.51 1.85
C ARG A 44 -3.79 -8.94 0.45
N VAL A 45 -2.94 -9.63 -0.32
CA VAL A 45 -2.72 -9.34 -1.73
C VAL A 45 -3.61 -10.22 -2.60
N ASP A 46 -4.29 -9.59 -3.55
CA ASP A 46 -5.19 -10.23 -4.52
C ASP A 46 -4.86 -9.70 -5.92
N GLY A 47 -3.96 -10.40 -6.62
CA GLY A 47 -3.40 -9.93 -7.87
C GLY A 47 -2.62 -8.61 -7.69
N SER A 48 -3.11 -7.53 -8.31
CA SER A 48 -2.56 -6.18 -8.18
C SER A 48 -3.23 -5.35 -7.08
N ALA A 49 -4.12 -5.93 -6.28
CA ALA A 49 -4.82 -5.23 -5.21
C ALA A 49 -4.28 -5.60 -3.82
N ILE A 50 -4.29 -4.62 -2.91
CA ILE A 50 -4.16 -4.77 -1.47
C ILE A 50 -5.53 -4.53 -0.85
N ILE A 51 -6.00 -5.50 -0.07
CA ILE A 51 -7.29 -5.45 0.62
C ILE A 51 -7.04 -5.57 2.11
N ALA A 52 -7.44 -4.55 2.88
CA ALA A 52 -7.31 -4.56 4.34
C ALA A 52 -8.10 -5.73 4.96
N GLU A 53 -7.46 -6.49 5.83
CA GLU A 53 -8.09 -7.55 6.61
C GLU A 53 -8.59 -6.95 7.93
N ASN A 54 -9.81 -7.30 8.35
CA ASN A 54 -10.42 -6.91 9.63
C ASN A 54 -10.67 -5.39 9.84
N GLN A 55 -10.65 -4.60 8.77
CA GLN A 55 -10.98 -3.16 8.79
C GLN A 55 -12.04 -2.85 7.71
N PRO A 56 -13.33 -3.14 7.97
CA PRO A 56 -14.39 -2.83 7.02
C PRO A 56 -14.42 -1.32 6.72
N GLY A 57 -14.39 -0.96 5.44
CA GLY A 57 -14.40 0.44 5.01
C GLY A 57 -13.00 1.08 4.85
N TYR A 58 -11.92 0.36 5.17
CA TYR A 58 -10.59 0.82 4.73
C TYR A 58 -10.49 0.79 3.20
N PRO A 59 -9.80 1.77 2.59
CA PRO A 59 -9.65 1.82 1.15
C PRO A 59 -8.87 0.60 0.63
N THR A 60 -9.19 0.18 -0.58
CA THR A 60 -8.44 -0.84 -1.32
C THR A 60 -7.38 -0.15 -2.17
N GLY A 61 -6.15 -0.65 -2.18
CA GLY A 61 -5.05 -0.11 -2.99
C GLY A 61 -4.81 -0.98 -4.22
N VAL A 62 -4.63 -0.39 -5.40
CA VAL A 62 -4.23 -1.11 -6.62
C VAL A 62 -2.90 -0.59 -7.11
N ILE A 63 -1.90 -1.45 -7.23
CA ILE A 63 -0.58 -1.06 -7.76
C ILE A 63 -0.63 -0.93 -9.28
N THR A 64 -0.04 0.14 -9.79
CA THR A 64 0.15 0.38 -11.22
C THR A 64 1.16 -0.61 -11.82
N SER A 65 1.10 -0.83 -13.13
CA SER A 65 1.96 -1.80 -13.82
C SER A 65 3.46 -1.46 -13.76
N ASP A 66 3.80 -0.18 -13.58
CA ASP A 66 5.18 0.31 -13.39
C ASP A 66 5.69 0.14 -11.95
N LEU A 67 4.84 -0.36 -11.05
CA LEU A 67 5.11 -0.58 -9.63
C LEU A 67 5.50 0.69 -8.85
N GLN A 68 5.24 1.88 -9.40
CA GLN A 68 5.61 3.16 -8.79
C GLN A 68 4.49 3.81 -7.99
N THR A 69 3.24 3.42 -8.22
CA THR A 69 2.08 4.03 -7.58
C THR A 69 1.08 2.98 -7.08
N ILE A 70 0.57 3.14 -5.87
CA ILE A 70 -0.63 2.45 -5.39
C ILE A 70 -1.78 3.46 -5.43
N GLN A 71 -2.78 3.19 -6.26
CA GLN A 71 -4.01 3.97 -6.35
C GLN A 71 -5.01 3.44 -5.32
N TRP A 72 -5.32 4.25 -4.32
CA TRP A 72 -6.29 3.89 -3.28
C TRP A 72 -7.70 4.29 -3.68
N SER A 73 -8.70 3.49 -3.29
CA SER A 73 -10.11 3.69 -3.64
C SER A 73 -10.73 4.98 -3.06
N ASN A 74 -10.09 5.60 -2.06
CA ASN A 74 -10.46 6.91 -1.53
C ASN A 74 -9.87 8.09 -2.34
N GLY A 75 -9.15 7.83 -3.43
CA GLY A 75 -8.55 8.85 -4.29
C GLY A 75 -7.17 9.34 -3.83
N GLU A 76 -6.56 8.70 -2.84
CA GLU A 76 -5.31 9.13 -2.21
C GLU A 76 -4.12 8.27 -2.65
N PRO A 77 -3.42 8.56 -3.77
CA PRO A 77 -2.37 7.68 -4.26
C PRO A 77 -1.15 7.66 -3.35
N TRP A 78 -0.49 6.52 -3.24
CA TRP A 78 0.84 6.40 -2.62
C TRP A 78 1.89 6.19 -3.71
N LYS A 79 3.05 6.85 -3.60
CA LYS A 79 4.12 6.78 -4.61
C LYS A 79 5.44 6.33 -4.01
N ARG A 80 6.27 5.60 -4.77
CA ARG A 80 7.64 5.23 -4.35
C ARG A 80 8.61 6.41 -4.42
N THR A 81 8.46 7.25 -5.43
CA THR A 81 9.33 8.40 -5.67
C THR A 81 8.78 9.66 -5.02
N HIS A 82 9.68 10.43 -4.42
CA HIS A 82 9.47 11.85 -4.14
C HIS A 82 9.56 12.59 -5.47
N SER A 83 8.48 13.22 -5.92
CA SER A 83 8.46 14.09 -7.09
C SER A 83 7.93 15.45 -6.69
#